data_AF-A0A4R4M3K0-F1
#
_entry.id   AF-A0A4R4M3K0-F1
#
_cell.length_a   1.000
_cell.length_b   1.000
_cell.length_c   1.000
_cell.angle_alpha   90.00
_cell.angle_beta   90.00
_cell.angle_gamma   90.00
#
_symmetry.space_group_name_H-M   'P 1'
#
loop_
_entity.id
_entity.type
_entity.pdbx_description
1 polymer ?
#
loop_
_entity_poly.entity_id
_entity_poly.type
_entity_poly.pdbx_seq_one_letter_code
_entity_poly.pdbx_strand_id
1 'polypeptide(L)'
;MGEVLSARAERLLLRWRTRMGRETAMEHLDALVMALRPKGWRFVGYYRSEEFLVPLPLLWIYANGVEDIGLVVSVLATPGGTWAYHEAPRGRRGYLYPCGDPTAAAAVIDDLLRHRMYTAAWRGRRQAGLGR
;
A
#
# COMPACT_ATOMS: atom_id res chain seq x y z
N MET A 1 -5.27 26.37 20.85
CA MET A 1 -6.47 26.24 19.97
C MET A 1 -6.16 26.41 18.48
N GLY A 2 -5.23 27.31 18.08
CA GLY A 2 -4.85 27.53 16.67
C GLY A 2 -4.14 26.36 15.96
N GLU A 3 -3.28 25.62 16.66
CA GLU A 3 -2.51 24.50 16.09
C GLU A 3 -3.39 23.27 15.74
N VAL A 4 -4.50 23.10 16.45
CA VAL A 4 -5.45 22.00 16.19
C VAL A 4 -6.30 22.29 14.94
N LEU A 5 -6.60 23.57 14.69
CA LEU A 5 -7.32 24.03 13.50
C LEU A 5 -6.42 23.94 12.25
N SER A 6 -5.13 24.30 12.35
CA SER A 6 -4.18 24.14 11.26
C SER A 6 -3.96 22.67 10.89
N ALA A 7 -3.79 21.78 11.87
CA ALA A 7 -3.67 20.34 11.62
C ALA A 7 -4.94 19.70 11.04
N ARG A 8 -6.13 20.25 11.32
CA ARG A 8 -7.39 19.83 10.66
C ARG A 8 -7.46 20.32 9.22
N ALA A 9 -7.14 21.60 8.99
CA ALA A 9 -7.12 22.18 7.65
C ALA A 9 -6.13 21.45 6.74
N GLU A 10 -4.92 21.18 7.22
CA GLU A 10 -3.92 20.40 6.48
C GLU A 10 -4.43 19.00 6.13
N ARG A 11 -5.05 18.30 7.08
CA ARG A 11 -5.63 16.97 6.80
C ARG A 11 -6.73 17.00 5.74
N LEU A 12 -7.57 18.03 5.73
CA LEU A 12 -8.61 18.20 4.71
C LEU A 12 -7.99 18.52 3.35
N LEU A 13 -7.00 19.42 3.30
CA LEU A 13 -6.26 19.74 2.08
C LEU A 13 -5.56 18.52 1.50
N LEU A 14 -4.91 17.71 2.33
CA LEU A 14 -4.24 16.49 1.88
C LEU A 14 -5.26 15.43 1.41
N ARG A 15 -6.43 15.30 2.05
CA ARG A 15 -7.50 14.42 1.56
C ARG A 15 -8.02 14.87 0.20
N TRP A 16 -8.23 16.18 0.04
CA TRP A 16 -8.66 16.76 -1.22
C TRP A 16 -7.61 16.56 -2.31
N ARG A 17 -6.33 16.82 -2.02
CA ARG A 17 -5.22 16.55 -2.95
C ARG A 17 -5.15 15.10 -3.37
N THR A 18 -5.29 14.16 -2.43
CA THR A 18 -5.31 12.73 -2.79
C THR A 18 -6.47 12.41 -3.74
N ARG A 19 -7.67 12.96 -3.49
CA ARG A 19 -8.84 12.73 -4.35
C ARG A 19 -8.68 13.31 -5.75
N MET A 20 -8.07 14.49 -5.86
CA MET A 20 -7.84 15.16 -7.15
C MET A 20 -6.67 14.56 -7.93
N GLY A 21 -5.61 14.11 -7.26
CA GLY A 21 -4.42 13.54 -7.90
C GLY A 21 -4.53 12.04 -8.16
N ARG A 22 -5.71 11.58 -8.61
CA ARG A 22 -5.97 10.16 -8.89
C ARG A 22 -5.01 9.59 -9.95
N GLU A 23 -4.76 10.36 -11.00
CA GLU A 23 -3.85 9.96 -12.09
C GLU A 23 -2.41 9.83 -11.59
N THR A 24 -1.90 10.83 -10.85
CA THR A 24 -0.58 10.76 -10.20
C THR A 24 -0.46 9.57 -9.25
N ALA A 25 -1.52 9.25 -8.50
CA ALA A 25 -1.55 8.08 -7.65
C ALA A 25 -1.45 6.77 -8.47
N MET A 26 -2.11 6.69 -9.63
CA MET A 26 -2.01 5.54 -10.54
C MET A 26 -0.60 5.40 -11.13
N GLU A 27 0.01 6.49 -11.60
CA GLU A 27 1.38 6.48 -12.13
C GLU A 27 2.39 5.95 -11.10
N HIS A 28 2.26 6.39 -9.84
CA HIS A 28 3.11 5.89 -8.76
C HIS A 28 2.87 4.41 -8.44
N LEU A 29 1.62 3.93 -8.52
CA LEU A 29 1.31 2.51 -8.35
C LEU A 29 1.85 1.67 -9.51
N ASP A 30 1.74 2.14 -10.75
CA ASP A 30 2.28 1.45 -11.91
C ASP A 30 3.82 1.39 -11.87
N ALA A 31 4.48 2.48 -11.44
CA ALA A 31 5.93 2.48 -11.18
C ALA A 31 6.33 1.45 -10.11
N LEU A 32 5.52 1.32 -9.04
CA LEU A 32 5.74 0.32 -8.00
C LEU A 32 5.56 -1.11 -8.53
N VAL A 33 4.56 -1.35 -9.39
CA VAL A 33 4.37 -2.64 -10.07
C VAL A 33 5.60 -3.00 -10.89
N MET A 34 6.14 -2.06 -11.66
CA MET A 34 7.33 -2.30 -12.47
C MET A 34 8.56 -2.67 -11.61
N ALA A 35 8.71 -2.03 -10.45
CA ALA A 35 9.81 -2.33 -9.52
C ALA A 35 9.63 -3.66 -8.76
N LEU A 36 8.39 -4.07 -8.48
CA LEU A 36 8.11 -5.33 -7.77
C LEU A 36 8.01 -6.55 -8.70
N ARG A 37 7.70 -6.37 -9.98
CA ARG A 37 7.52 -7.47 -10.94
C ARG A 37 8.74 -8.41 -11.03
N PRO A 38 10.00 -7.93 -11.09
CA PRO A 38 11.18 -8.80 -11.09
C PRO A 38 11.35 -9.64 -9.82
N LYS A 39 10.71 -9.24 -8.71
CA LYS A 39 10.76 -9.94 -7.42
C LYS A 39 9.74 -11.09 -7.32
N GLY A 40 8.94 -11.32 -8.35
CA GLY A 40 8.03 -12.47 -8.45
C GLY A 40 6.65 -12.27 -7.81
N TRP A 41 6.31 -11.05 -7.41
CA TRP A 41 4.98 -10.72 -6.87
C TRP A 41 3.91 -10.65 -7.97
N ARG A 42 2.65 -10.91 -7.59
CA ARG A 42 1.47 -10.71 -8.44
C ARG A 42 0.70 -9.48 -7.98
N PHE A 43 -0.10 -8.92 -8.89
CA PHE A 43 -0.73 -7.62 -8.72
C PHE A 43 -2.17 -7.63 -9.21
N VAL A 44 -3.08 -7.04 -8.42
CA VAL A 44 -4.44 -6.70 -8.84
C VAL A 44 -4.67 -5.21 -8.56
N GLY A 45 -4.90 -4.43 -9.60
CA GLY A 45 -5.23 -3.00 -9.47
C GLY A 45 -6.74 -2.80 -9.29
N TYR A 46 -7.17 -2.29 -8.15
CA TYR A 46 -8.58 -1.94 -7.88
C TYR A 46 -8.92 -0.50 -8.26
N TYR A 47 -8.28 0.02 -9.30
CA TYR A 47 -8.44 1.41 -9.75
C TYR A 47 -9.14 1.53 -11.11
N ARG A 48 -9.51 0.41 -11.76
CA ARG A 48 -9.93 0.42 -13.17
C ARG A 48 -11.41 0.10 -13.43
N SER A 49 -12.21 -0.28 -12.42
CA SER A 49 -13.64 -0.60 -12.64
C SER A 49 -14.57 0.41 -11.99
N GLU A 50 -15.57 0.86 -12.77
CA GLU A 50 -16.76 1.60 -12.32
C GLU A 50 -17.55 0.81 -11.24
N GLU A 51 -17.29 -0.49 -11.10
CA GLU A 51 -17.88 -1.37 -10.09
C GLU A 51 -17.35 -1.14 -8.67
N PHE A 52 -16.17 -0.51 -8.53
CA PHE A 52 -15.58 -0.23 -7.23
C PHE A 52 -15.71 1.27 -6.91
N LEU A 53 -16.67 1.61 -6.05
CA LEU A 53 -16.85 2.96 -5.47
C LEU A 53 -15.69 3.37 -4.51
N VAL A 54 -14.49 2.84 -4.72
CA VAL A 54 -13.33 3.11 -3.89
C VAL A 54 -12.75 4.47 -4.33
N PRO A 55 -12.74 5.48 -3.45
CA PRO A 55 -12.36 6.85 -3.82
C PRO A 55 -10.86 7.03 -4.13
N LEU A 56 -10.06 5.96 -4.02
CA LEU A 56 -8.61 5.98 -4.12
C LEU A 56 -8.11 4.78 -4.94
N PRO A 57 -7.14 4.98 -5.85
CA PRO A 57 -6.46 3.87 -6.51
C PRO A 57 -5.81 2.94 -5.48
N LEU A 58 -6.13 1.65 -5.55
CA LEU A 58 -5.51 0.62 -4.72
C LEU A 58 -4.79 -0.42 -5.59
N LEU A 59 -3.71 -0.96 -5.05
CA LEU A 59 -2.94 -2.05 -5.62
C LEU A 59 -2.83 -3.17 -4.59
N TRP A 60 -3.34 -4.34 -4.91
CA TRP A 60 -3.11 -5.53 -4.11
C TRP A 60 -1.92 -6.31 -4.64
N ILE A 61 -0.98 -6.57 -3.74
CA ILE A 61 0.29 -7.26 -4.00
C ILE A 61 0.25 -8.56 -3.20
N TYR A 62 0.48 -9.70 -3.84
CA TYR A 62 0.32 -11.01 -3.21
C TYR A 62 1.27 -12.06 -3.81
N ALA A 63 1.53 -13.12 -3.02
CA ALA A 63 2.32 -14.28 -3.46
C ALA A 63 1.44 -15.26 -4.26
N ASN A 64 2.05 -15.97 -5.21
CA ASN A 64 1.38 -17.07 -5.90
C ASN A 64 1.12 -18.24 -4.92
N GLY A 65 -0.11 -18.78 -4.90
CA GLY A 65 -0.48 -19.96 -4.10
C GLY A 65 -0.77 -19.69 -2.62
N VAL A 66 -0.67 -18.43 -2.16
CA VAL A 66 -1.07 -18.04 -0.80
C VAL A 66 -1.79 -16.69 -0.85
N GLU A 67 -3.03 -16.71 -1.35
CA GLU A 67 -3.86 -15.51 -1.52
C GLU A 67 -4.12 -14.78 -0.18
N ASP A 68 -4.06 -15.50 0.95
CA ASP A 68 -4.19 -14.92 2.29
C ASP A 68 -3.00 -14.05 2.72
N ILE A 69 -1.90 -14.06 1.95
CA ILE A 69 -0.69 -13.28 2.23
C ILE A 69 -0.52 -12.22 1.15
N GLY A 70 -1.13 -11.07 1.41
CA GLY A 70 -1.01 -9.90 0.57
C GLY A 70 -0.92 -8.58 1.33
N LEU A 71 -0.67 -7.52 0.57
CA LEU A 71 -0.63 -6.14 1.02
C LEU A 71 -1.45 -5.30 0.05
N VAL A 72 -2.41 -4.55 0.56
CA VAL A 72 -3.14 -3.56 -0.24
C VAL A 72 -2.47 -2.21 -0.02
N VAL A 73 -1.94 -1.63 -1.10
CA VAL A 73 -1.23 -0.37 -1.13
C VAL A 73 -2.09 0.71 -1.79
N SER A 74 -2.02 1.92 -1.26
CA SER A 74 -2.58 3.14 -1.83
C SER A 74 -1.50 4.23 -1.88
N VAL A 75 -1.74 5.27 -2.66
CA VAL A 75 -0.85 6.44 -2.74
C VAL A 75 -1.58 7.66 -2.18
N LEU A 76 -0.98 8.32 -1.18
CA LEU A 76 -1.58 9.46 -0.50
C LEU A 76 -0.69 10.70 -0.63
N ALA A 77 -1.30 11.87 -0.85
CA ALA A 77 -0.59 13.14 -0.81
C ALA A 77 -0.08 13.42 0.61
N THR A 78 1.15 13.89 0.73
CA THR A 78 1.84 14.23 1.98
C THR A 78 2.17 15.73 2.05
N PRO A 79 2.48 16.27 3.24
CA PRO A 79 2.93 17.66 3.37
C PRO A 79 4.11 17.96 2.44
N GLY A 80 4.20 19.20 1.95
CA GLY A 80 5.26 19.61 1.02
C GLY A 80 5.01 19.24 -0.44
N GLY A 81 3.79 18.82 -0.79
CA GLY A 81 3.39 18.58 -2.18
C GLY A 81 3.82 17.23 -2.76
N THR A 82 4.39 16.37 -1.92
CA THR A 82 4.87 15.03 -2.28
C THR A 82 3.78 13.95 -2.13
N TRP A 83 4.14 12.72 -2.45
CA TRP A 83 3.29 11.53 -2.35
C TRP A 83 4.04 10.39 -1.67
N ALA A 84 3.29 9.52 -1.00
CA ALA A 84 3.84 8.33 -0.36
C ALA A 84 2.95 7.10 -0.58
N TYR A 85 3.58 5.93 -0.56
CA TYR A 85 2.91 4.64 -0.51
C TYR A 85 2.43 4.36 0.92
N HIS A 86 1.20 3.87 1.04
CA HIS A 86 0.57 3.53 2.31
C HIS A 86 -0.13 2.17 2.25
N GLU A 87 -0.05 1.40 3.33
CA GLU A 87 -0.94 0.27 3.59
C GLU A 87 -2.38 0.78 3.72
N ALA A 88 -3.21 0.45 2.73
CA ALA A 88 -4.53 1.04 2.55
C ALA A 88 -5.46 0.85 3.78
N PRO A 89 -5.54 -0.34 4.42
CA PRO A 89 -6.36 -0.52 5.63
C PRO A 89 -6.01 0.41 6.79
N ARG A 90 -4.77 0.91 6.84
CA ARG A 90 -4.29 1.83 7.89
C ARG A 90 -4.35 3.30 7.46
N GLY A 91 -4.71 3.58 6.21
CA GLY A 91 -4.73 4.92 5.62
C GLY A 91 -3.42 5.66 5.88
N ARG A 92 -3.52 6.91 6.35
CA ARG A 92 -2.34 7.76 6.63
C ARG A 92 -1.40 7.21 7.72
N ARG A 93 -1.88 6.34 8.61
CA ARG A 93 -1.03 5.69 9.63
C ARG A 93 -0.23 4.52 9.06
N GLY A 94 -0.59 4.04 7.86
CA GLY A 94 0.07 2.93 7.18
C GLY A 94 1.24 3.35 6.30
N TYR A 95 1.98 4.40 6.63
CA TYR A 95 3.09 4.87 5.81
C TYR A 95 4.10 3.75 5.53
N LEU A 96 4.48 3.59 4.26
CA LEU A 96 5.47 2.59 3.83
C LEU A 96 6.76 3.27 3.35
N TYR A 97 6.64 4.16 2.36
CA TYR A 97 7.80 4.79 1.71
C TYR A 97 7.39 6.01 0.86
N PRO A 98 8.24 7.05 0.66
CA PRO A 98 7.94 8.12 -0.28
C PRO A 98 7.89 7.62 -1.74
N CYS A 99 7.04 8.21 -2.58
CA CYS A 99 6.92 7.79 -3.99
C CYS A 99 8.09 8.22 -4.89
N GLY A 100 9.00 9.06 -4.40
CA GLY A 100 10.14 9.57 -5.17
C GLY A 100 11.19 8.52 -5.55
N ASP A 101 11.15 7.34 -4.92
CA ASP A 101 12.00 6.20 -5.28
C ASP A 101 11.19 4.88 -5.22
N PRO A 102 10.61 4.44 -6.35
CA PRO A 102 9.80 3.23 -6.39
C PRO A 102 10.64 1.95 -6.20
N THR A 103 11.94 1.98 -6.48
CA THR A 103 12.84 0.83 -6.33
C THR A 103 13.13 0.57 -4.86
N ALA A 104 13.47 1.62 -4.10
CA ALA A 104 13.64 1.52 -2.66
C ALA A 104 12.32 1.17 -1.96
N ALA A 105 11.20 1.77 -2.40
CA ALA A 105 9.87 1.39 -1.91
C ALA A 105 9.57 -0.10 -2.12
N ALA A 106 9.89 -0.62 -3.31
CA ALA A 106 9.71 -2.03 -3.65
C ALA A 106 10.54 -2.93 -2.73
N ALA A 107 11.77 -2.55 -2.38
CA ALA A 107 12.60 -3.33 -1.45
C ALA A 107 11.94 -3.43 -0.06
N VAL A 108 11.46 -2.31 0.49
CA VAL A 108 10.77 -2.27 1.79
C VAL A 108 9.50 -3.15 1.79
N ILE A 109 8.69 -3.04 0.73
CA ILE A 109 7.45 -3.81 0.60
C ILE A 109 7.73 -5.30 0.43
N ASP A 110 8.75 -5.65 -0.34
CA ASP A 110 9.19 -7.02 -0.60
C ASP A 110 9.67 -7.71 0.69
N ASP A 111 10.44 -7.01 1.52
CA ASP A 111 10.85 -7.51 2.84
C ASP A 111 9.66 -7.69 3.79
N LEU A 112 8.72 -6.74 3.81
CA LEU A 112 7.50 -6.83 4.60
C LEU A 112 6.67 -8.06 4.20
N LEU A 113 6.47 -8.29 2.90
CA LEU A 113 5.69 -9.41 2.39
C LEU A 113 6.39 -10.74 2.66
N ARG A 114 7.71 -10.85 2.45
CA ARG A 114 8.49 -12.03 2.82
C ARG A 114 8.37 -12.33 4.32
N HIS A 115 8.48 -11.32 5.17
CA HIS A 115 8.33 -11.50 6.62
C HIS A 115 6.94 -12.04 7.00
N ARG A 116 5.88 -11.52 6.38
CA ARG A 116 4.50 -12.04 6.55
C ARG A 116 4.41 -13.50 6.10
N MET A 117 5.03 -13.85 4.97
CA MET A 117 5.07 -15.20 4.44
C MET A 117 5.74 -16.19 5.41
N TYR A 118 6.92 -15.85 5.92
CA TYR A 118 7.61 -16.68 6.92
C TYR A 118 6.81 -16.83 8.21
N THR A 119 6.19 -15.75 8.68
CA THR A 119 5.38 -15.76 9.91
C THR A 119 4.14 -16.63 9.77
N ALA A 120 3.45 -16.57 8.62
CA ALA A 120 2.29 -17.40 8.34
C ALA A 120 2.67 -18.88 8.21
N ALA A 121 3.74 -19.19 7.47
CA ALA A 121 4.26 -20.54 7.32
C ALA A 121 4.64 -21.15 8.68
N TRP A 122 5.22 -20.35 9.57
CA TRP A 122 5.55 -20.80 10.92
C TRP A 122 4.32 -21.06 11.80
N ARG A 123 3.26 -20.24 11.72
CA ARG A 123 2.00 -20.50 12.44
C ARG A 123 1.33 -21.79 11.95
N GLY A 124 1.31 -22.04 10.63
CA GLY A 124 0.77 -23.28 10.07
C GLY A 124 1.49 -24.53 10.58
N ARG A 125 2.82 -24.48 10.69
CA ARG A 125 3.62 -25.59 11.26
C ARG A 125 3.34 -25.87 12.74
N ARG A 126 3.02 -24.86 13.55
CA ARG A 126 2.64 -25.07 14.96
C ARG A 126 1.27 -25.74 15.10
N GLN A 127 0.29 -25.33 14.31
CA GLN A 127 -1.05 -25.92 14.38
C GLN A 127 -1.05 -27.39 13.93
N ALA A 128 -0.23 -27.73 12.93
CA ALA A 128 -0.04 -29.12 12.49
C ALA A 128 0.67 -30.02 13.53
N GLY A 129 1.36 -29.44 14.52
CA GLY A 129 2.08 -30.17 15.58
C GLY A 129 1.30 -30.35 16.90
N LEU A 130 0.11 -29.75 17.01
CA LEU A 130 -0.74 -29.78 18.22
C LEU A 130 -1.94 -30.73 18.09
N GLY A 131 -2.00 -31.53 17.02
CA GLY A 131 -2.93 -32.65 16.87
C GLY A 131 -2.24 -33.98 17.11
N ARG A 132 -2.07 -34.36 18.38
CA ARG A 132 -1.87 -35.76 18.79
C ARG A 132 -2.68 -36.01 20.06
#